data_AF-A0A956TTZ5-F1
#
_entry.id   AF-A0A956TTZ5-F1
#
_cell.length_a   1.000
_cell.length_b   1.000
_cell.length_c   1.000
_cell.angle_alpha   90.00
_cell.angle_beta   90.00
_cell.angle_gamma   90.00
#
_symmetry.space_group_name_H-M   'P 1'
#
loop_
_entity.id
_entity.type
_entity.pdbx_description
1 polymer ?
#
loop_
_entity_poly.entity_id
_entity_poly.type
_entity_poly.pdbx_seq_one_letter_code
_entity_poly.pdbx_strand_id
1 'polypeptide(L)'
;MDTYDWSQFHVRMYYLAPLEQVFRYFSTAEGLESFFIYKAVHTAPGGATRQPAEQVQTGDSYHWTYVHYFAHGGEYLLVKPNKLVRFTFGTMTVDISFRDVDGATEVDLHQT
;
A
#
# COMPACT_ATOMS: atom_id res chain seq x y z
N MET A 1 -24.15 -3.33 23.01
CA MET A 1 -22.98 -4.07 22.48
C MET A 1 -22.95 -3.68 21.03
N ASP A 2 -22.05 -2.78 20.65
CA ASP A 2 -22.00 -2.32 19.26
C ASP A 2 -21.59 -3.49 18.38
N THR A 3 -22.42 -3.80 17.41
CA THR A 3 -22.15 -4.85 16.43
C THR A 3 -20.92 -4.43 15.64
N TYR A 4 -19.86 -5.24 15.65
CA TYR A 4 -18.68 -4.96 14.84
C TYR A 4 -19.07 -4.94 13.36
N ASP A 5 -18.70 -3.87 12.66
CA ASP A 5 -18.98 -3.68 11.26
C ASP A 5 -17.98 -4.48 10.41
N TRP A 6 -18.42 -5.65 9.94
CA TRP A 6 -17.61 -6.54 9.11
C TRP A 6 -17.41 -6.03 7.67
N SER A 7 -18.02 -4.90 7.28
CA SER A 7 -17.76 -4.27 5.98
C SER A 7 -16.44 -3.51 5.95
N GLN A 8 -15.79 -3.33 7.10
CA GLN A 8 -14.52 -2.63 7.20
C GLN A 8 -13.47 -3.42 8.00
N PHE A 9 -12.22 -3.12 7.72
CA PHE A 9 -11.09 -3.65 8.45
C PHE A 9 -10.10 -2.54 8.77
N HIS A 10 -9.69 -2.45 10.03
CA HIS A 10 -8.81 -1.38 10.51
C HIS A 10 -7.67 -1.95 11.33
N VAL A 11 -6.43 -1.64 10.94
CA VAL A 11 -5.21 -2.08 11.62
C VAL A 11 -4.27 -0.91 11.78
N ARG A 12 -3.72 -0.76 12.98
CA ARG A 12 -2.68 0.22 13.27
C ARG A 12 -1.38 -0.49 13.66
N MET A 13 -0.29 -0.07 13.04
CA MET A 13 1.05 -0.63 13.19
C MET A 13 2.03 0.49 13.53
N TYR A 14 3.07 0.17 14.30
CA TYR A 14 4.13 1.11 14.65
C TYR A 14 5.48 0.52 14.25
N TYR A 15 6.27 1.31 13.52
CA TYR A 15 7.58 0.93 13.01
C TYR A 15 8.65 1.85 13.59
N LEU A 16 9.70 1.27 14.16
CA LEU A 16 10.87 2.01 14.64
C LEU A 16 11.79 2.38 13.47
N ALA A 17 11.25 3.14 12.52
CA ALA A 17 11.93 3.60 11.33
C ALA A 17 11.38 4.97 10.89
N PRO A 18 12.18 5.80 10.20
CA PRO A 18 11.74 7.08 9.68
C PRO A 18 10.60 6.94 8.68
N LEU A 19 9.70 7.93 8.66
CA LEU A 19 8.49 7.92 7.84
C LEU A 19 8.78 7.67 6.36
N GLU A 20 9.77 8.36 5.78
CA GLU A 20 10.13 8.21 4.37
C GLU A 20 10.52 6.77 4.02
N GLN A 21 11.24 6.09 4.93
CA GLN A 21 11.64 4.70 4.74
C GLN A 21 10.41 3.79 4.77
N VAL A 22 9.52 3.98 5.73
CA VAL A 22 8.29 3.19 5.85
C VAL A 22 7.37 3.44 4.65
N PHE A 23 7.20 4.69 4.23
CA PHE A 23 6.43 5.03 3.04
C PHE A 23 6.97 4.29 1.80
N ARG A 24 8.29 4.31 1.60
CA ARG A 24 8.94 3.56 0.49
C ARG A 24 8.59 2.07 0.52
N TYR A 25 8.57 1.43 1.69
CA TYR A 25 8.22 0.01 1.80
C TYR A 25 6.78 -0.29 1.32
N PHE A 26 5.86 0.64 1.47
CA PHE A 26 4.46 0.48 1.02
C PHE A 26 4.17 1.06 -0.37
N SER A 27 5.12 1.79 -0.97
CA SER A 27 4.88 2.55 -2.20
C SER A 27 5.81 2.17 -3.37
N THR A 28 6.64 1.14 -3.25
CA THR A 28 7.49 0.64 -4.35
C THR A 28 7.38 -0.87 -4.46
N ALA A 29 7.67 -1.42 -5.65
CA ALA A 29 7.64 -2.87 -5.85
C ALA A 29 8.71 -3.58 -4.99
N GLU A 30 9.94 -3.06 -4.99
CA GLU A 30 11.04 -3.54 -4.14
C GLU A 30 10.66 -3.51 -2.65
N GLY A 31 9.97 -2.45 -2.22
CA GLY A 31 9.51 -2.28 -0.86
C GLY A 31 8.51 -3.36 -0.46
N LEU A 32 7.44 -3.50 -1.23
CA LEU A 32 6.38 -4.48 -0.98
C LEU A 32 6.93 -5.92 -1.05
N GLU A 33 7.85 -6.18 -1.97
CA GLU A 33 8.48 -7.49 -2.15
C GLU A 33 9.38 -7.92 -0.98
N SER A 34 9.84 -6.98 -0.17
CA SER A 34 10.75 -7.28 0.93
C SER A 34 10.10 -7.91 2.17
N PHE A 35 8.77 -7.79 2.33
CA PHE A 35 8.09 -8.30 3.53
C PHE A 35 6.64 -8.77 3.34
N PHE A 36 5.99 -8.47 2.20
CA PHE A 36 4.54 -8.69 2.08
C PHE A 36 4.14 -9.42 0.80
N ILE A 37 4.62 -8.95 -0.36
CA ILE A 37 4.21 -9.45 -1.68
C ILE A 37 5.31 -10.33 -2.26
N TYR A 38 4.97 -11.41 -2.96
CA TYR A 38 6.00 -12.24 -3.60
C TYR A 38 6.51 -11.58 -4.89
N LYS A 39 5.60 -11.01 -5.69
CA LYS A 39 5.95 -10.21 -6.86
C LYS A 39 4.98 -9.04 -7.02
N ALA A 40 5.50 -7.83 -7.15
CA ALA A 40 4.74 -6.63 -7.43
C ALA A 40 5.14 -6.05 -8.79
N VAL A 41 4.14 -5.79 -9.63
CA VAL A 41 4.30 -5.06 -10.89
C VAL A 41 3.40 -3.85 -10.82
N HIS A 42 3.97 -2.67 -11.04
CA HIS A 42 3.23 -1.40 -11.12
C HIS A 42 3.40 -0.80 -12.51
N THR A 43 2.33 -0.27 -13.07
CA THR A 43 2.28 0.20 -14.45
C THR A 43 1.67 1.59 -14.49
N ALA A 44 2.36 2.54 -15.12
CA ALA A 44 1.86 3.89 -15.33
C ALA A 44 0.63 3.88 -16.27
N PRO A 45 -0.21 4.94 -16.28
CA PRO A 45 -1.37 5.04 -17.18
C PRO A 45 -1.03 4.83 -18.68
N GLY A 46 0.21 5.12 -19.09
CA GLY A 46 0.70 4.90 -20.45
C GLY A 46 1.17 3.48 -20.76
N GLY A 47 1.05 2.53 -19.83
CA GLY A 47 1.45 1.13 -20.01
C GLY A 47 2.92 0.83 -19.68
N ALA A 48 3.72 1.84 -19.32
CA ALA A 48 5.11 1.65 -18.93
C ALA A 48 5.20 1.07 -17.50
N THR A 49 5.96 -0.02 -17.32
CA THR A 49 6.24 -0.58 -15.99
C THR A 49 7.15 0.36 -15.19
N ARG A 50 6.77 0.64 -13.95
CA ARG A 50 7.58 1.39 -12.97
C ARG A 50 8.83 0.59 -12.61
N GLN A 51 9.95 1.27 -12.37
CA GLN A 51 11.16 0.59 -11.90
C GLN A 51 10.97 0.07 -10.46
N PRO A 52 11.70 -0.98 -10.03
CA PRO A 52 11.47 -1.60 -8.72
C PRO A 52 11.51 -0.64 -7.51
N ALA A 53 12.43 0.33 -7.55
CA ALA A 53 12.60 1.34 -6.49
C ALA A 53 11.78 2.64 -6.74
N GLU A 54 11.05 2.72 -7.85
CA GLU A 54 10.25 3.90 -8.20
C GLU A 54 8.97 3.94 -7.37
N GLN A 55 8.61 5.13 -6.89
CA GLN A 55 7.34 5.33 -6.18
C GLN A 55 6.16 5.24 -7.14
N VAL A 56 5.13 4.54 -6.71
CA VAL A 56 3.83 4.52 -7.39
C VAL A 56 3.19 5.91 -7.38
N GLN A 57 2.40 6.19 -8.39
CA GLN A 57 1.70 7.46 -8.56
C GLN A 57 0.19 7.24 -8.66
N THR A 58 -0.55 8.33 -8.44
CA THR A 58 -2.00 8.33 -8.66
C THR A 58 -2.31 7.97 -10.11
N GLY A 59 -3.21 7.01 -10.32
CA GLY A 59 -3.59 6.46 -11.62
C GLY A 59 -2.74 5.27 -12.09
N ASP A 60 -1.68 4.89 -11.35
CA ASP A 60 -0.95 3.67 -11.68
C ASP A 60 -1.82 2.43 -11.44
N SER A 61 -1.70 1.43 -12.30
CA SER A 61 -2.26 0.10 -12.08
C SER A 61 -1.24 -0.80 -11.40
N TYR A 62 -1.71 -1.82 -10.70
CA TYR A 62 -0.84 -2.82 -10.09
C TYR A 62 -1.31 -4.24 -10.36
N HIS A 63 -0.34 -5.17 -10.30
CA HIS A 63 -0.57 -6.60 -10.26
C HIS A 63 0.37 -7.24 -9.23
N TRP A 64 -0.20 -7.84 -8.18
CA TRP A 64 0.56 -8.47 -7.10
C TRP A 64 0.29 -9.97 -7.06
N THR A 65 1.37 -10.74 -7.02
CA THR A 65 1.37 -12.19 -6.83
C THR A 65 1.85 -12.49 -5.42
N TYR A 66 1.15 -13.38 -4.73
CA TYR A 66 1.48 -13.87 -3.40
C TYR A 66 2.12 -15.27 -3.47
N VAL A 67 2.75 -15.68 -2.36
CA VAL A 67 3.44 -16.98 -2.25
C VAL A 67 2.50 -18.18 -2.52
N HIS A 68 1.21 -18.06 -2.20
CA HIS A 68 0.24 -19.15 -2.30
C HIS A 68 -0.48 -19.25 -3.66
N TYR A 69 0.17 -18.88 -4.76
CA TYR A 69 -0.41 -18.91 -6.12
C TYR A 69 -1.70 -18.09 -6.28
N PHE A 70 -1.86 -17.07 -5.44
CA PHE A 70 -2.92 -16.07 -5.59
C PHE A 70 -2.32 -14.82 -6.23
N ALA A 71 -3.04 -14.22 -7.17
CA ALA A 71 -2.66 -12.94 -7.76
C ALA A 71 -3.89 -12.06 -7.88
N HIS A 72 -3.70 -10.76 -7.72
CA HIS A 72 -4.75 -9.78 -7.91
C HIS A 72 -4.17 -8.50 -8.50
N GLY A 73 -5.03 -7.71 -9.13
CA GLY A 73 -4.69 -6.39 -9.62
C GLY A 73 -5.70 -5.34 -9.18
N GLY A 74 -5.30 -4.09 -9.33
CA GLY A 74 -6.08 -2.93 -8.95
C GLY A 74 -5.41 -1.64 -9.44
N GLU A 75 -5.84 -0.52 -8.87
CA GLU A 75 -5.38 0.82 -9.22
C GLU A 75 -5.06 1.62 -7.97
N TYR A 76 -3.99 2.42 -8.02
CA TYR A 76 -3.68 3.44 -7.02
C TYR A 76 -4.53 4.69 -7.27
N LEU A 77 -5.62 4.82 -6.53
CA LEU A 77 -6.58 5.92 -6.66
C LEU A 77 -6.04 7.27 -6.16
N LEU A 78 -5.14 7.25 -5.17
CA LEU A 78 -4.53 8.46 -4.62
C LEU A 78 -3.23 8.14 -3.90
N VAL A 79 -2.16 8.80 -4.31
CA VAL A 79 -0.85 8.73 -3.64
C VAL A 79 -0.44 10.14 -3.22
N LYS A 80 -0.28 10.33 -1.91
CA LYS A 80 0.30 11.55 -1.33
C LYS A 80 1.60 11.14 -0.65
N PRO A 81 2.77 11.55 -1.18
CA PRO A 81 4.07 11.18 -0.61
C PRO A 81 4.10 11.40 0.90
N ASN A 82 4.59 10.40 1.63
CA ASN A 82 4.76 10.47 3.08
C ASN A 82 3.47 10.71 3.87
N LYS A 83 2.29 10.46 3.28
CA LYS A 83 1.00 10.72 3.93
C LYS A 83 -0.03 9.63 3.68
N LEU A 84 -0.23 9.23 2.42
CA LEU A 84 -1.30 8.33 2.04
C LEU A 84 -0.94 7.52 0.79
N VAL A 85 -1.25 6.22 0.81
CA VAL A 85 -1.39 5.38 -0.37
C VAL A 85 -2.80 4.79 -0.34
N ARG A 86 -3.61 5.12 -1.35
CA ARG A 86 -4.96 4.59 -1.54
C ARG A 86 -5.02 3.75 -2.81
N PHE A 87 -5.54 2.53 -2.71
CA PHE A 87 -5.70 1.64 -3.85
C PHE A 87 -6.96 0.77 -3.75
N THR A 88 -7.38 0.21 -4.88
CA THR A 88 -8.51 -0.74 -4.93
C THR A 88 -8.06 -2.15 -4.56
N PHE A 89 -8.88 -2.89 -3.82
CA PHE A 89 -8.66 -4.31 -3.52
C PHE A 89 -9.96 -5.08 -3.72
N GLY A 90 -10.10 -5.73 -4.89
CA GLY A 90 -11.39 -6.27 -5.31
C GLY A 90 -12.43 -5.16 -5.49
N THR A 91 -13.54 -5.23 -4.76
CA THR A 91 -14.57 -4.18 -4.75
C THR A 91 -14.38 -3.13 -3.65
N MET A 92 -13.32 -3.24 -2.85
CA MET A 92 -13.05 -2.39 -1.69
C MET A 92 -11.94 -1.38 -2.01
N THR A 93 -11.82 -0.37 -1.15
CA THR A 93 -10.71 0.58 -1.12
C THR A 93 -9.88 0.36 0.12
N VAL A 94 -8.56 0.43 -0.02
CA VAL A 94 -7.60 0.39 1.09
C VAL A 94 -6.87 1.72 1.17
N ASP A 95 -6.91 2.34 2.35
CA ASP A 95 -6.11 3.49 2.74
C ASP A 95 -4.99 3.05 3.65
N ILE A 96 -3.76 3.42 3.29
CA ILE A 96 -2.59 3.31 4.16
C ILE A 96 -2.10 4.73 4.46
N SER A 97 -2.33 5.18 5.69
CA SER A 97 -1.93 6.50 6.17
C SER A 97 -0.67 6.41 7.04
N PHE A 98 0.19 7.43 6.96
CA PHE A 98 1.47 7.47 7.65
C PHE A 98 1.56 8.70 8.55
N ARG A 99 2.05 8.53 9.78
CA ARG A 99 2.34 9.63 10.70
C ARG A 99 3.68 9.42 11.40
N ASP A 100 4.44 10.49 11.54
CA ASP A 100 5.60 10.50 12.41
C ASP A 100 5.14 10.64 13.85
N VAL A 101 5.65 9.78 14.73
CA VAL A 101 5.36 9.76 16.16
C VAL A 101 6.67 9.53 16.89
N ASP A 102 7.23 10.59 17.47
CA ASP A 102 8.46 10.58 18.26
C ASP A 102 9.66 9.91 17.55
N GLY A 103 9.82 10.15 16.25
CA GLY A 103 10.89 9.57 15.43
C GLY A 103 10.66 8.11 15.01
N ALA A 104 9.48 7.56 15.31
CA ALA A 104 8.95 6.33 14.75
C ALA A 104 7.81 6.65 13.76
N THR A 105 7.36 5.64 13.01
CA THR A 105 6.25 5.79 12.07
C THR A 105 5.06 4.96 12.50
N GLU A 106 3.93 5.61 12.68
CA GLU A 106 2.63 4.94 12.75
C GLU A 106 2.07 4.76 11.33
N VAL A 107 1.61 3.55 11.05
CA VAL A 107 0.88 3.20 9.83
C VAL A 107 -0.53 2.79 10.21
N ASP A 108 -1.51 3.43 9.61
CA ASP A 108 -2.94 3.18 9.84
C ASP A 108 -3.54 2.67 8.52
N LEU A 109 -3.91 1.39 8.50
CA LEU A 109 -4.52 0.70 7.35
C LEU A 109 -6.01 0.59 7.57
N HIS A 110 -6.80 1.21 6.70
CA HIS A 110 -8.26 1.15 6.72
C HIS A 110 -8.78 0.64 5.37
N GLN A 111 -9.50 -0.47 5.40
CA GLN A 111 -10.16 -1.08 4.26
C GLN A 111 -11.68 -0.94 4.40
N THR A 112 -12.34 -0.46 3.35
CA THR A 112 -13.79 -0.21 3.28
C THR A 112 -14.35 -0.54 1.90
#